data_AF-A0A2N4SQV0-F1
#
_entry.id   AF-A0A2N4SQV0-F1
#
_cell.length_a   1.000
_cell.length_b   1.000
_cell.length_c   1.000
_cell.angle_alpha   90.00
_cell.angle_beta   90.00
_cell.angle_gamma   90.00
#
_symmetry.space_group_name_H-M   'P 1'
#
loop_
_entity.id
_entity.type
_entity.pdbx_description
1 polymer ?
#
loop_
_entity_poly.entity_id
_entity_poly.type
_entity_poly.pdbx_seq_one_letter_code
_entity_poly.pdbx_strand_id
1 'polypeptide(L)'
;MRGGPFAERLTPGVNVDRIDVAAGMRALVECGYPTTEVERHYAIQHALMRWARGEEEQAVRGAIDRSFYGIDLTSWLRVLACSRAAAEAQATAAETQATAISGQKPAEGEKG
;
A
#
# COMPACT_ATOMS: atom_id res chain seq x y z
N MET A 1 -12.65 -8.75 -30.98
CA MET A 1 -12.58 -7.93 -29.76
C MET A 1 -11.12 -7.56 -29.52
N ARG A 2 -10.75 -6.30 -29.69
CA ARG A 2 -9.37 -5.80 -29.44
C ARG A 2 -9.17 -5.70 -27.92
N GLY A 3 -8.17 -6.40 -27.40
CA GLY A 3 -7.72 -6.24 -26.01
C GLY A 3 -7.02 -4.89 -25.86
N GLY A 4 -7.60 -4.02 -25.03
CA GLY A 4 -6.95 -2.77 -24.62
C GLY A 4 -5.80 -3.04 -23.63
N PRO A 5 -4.89 -2.07 -23.44
CA PRO A 5 -3.65 -2.21 -22.66
C PRO A 5 -3.83 -2.41 -21.14
N PHE A 6 -5.07 -2.62 -20.65
CA PHE A 6 -5.38 -2.78 -19.22
C PHE A 6 -5.75 -4.20 -18.81
N ALA A 7 -5.67 -5.17 -19.72
CA ALA A 7 -5.99 -6.56 -19.42
C ALA A 7 -4.79 -7.30 -18.79
N GLU A 8 -4.20 -6.75 -17.72
CA GLU A 8 -3.52 -7.64 -16.77
C GLU A 8 -4.59 -8.61 -16.26
N ARG A 9 -4.36 -9.91 -16.44
CA ARG A 9 -5.27 -10.96 -15.99
C ARG A 9 -5.31 -10.91 -14.47
N LEU A 10 -6.25 -10.15 -13.91
CA LEU A 10 -6.58 -10.22 -12.51
C LEU A 10 -6.93 -11.67 -12.20
N THR A 11 -6.18 -12.28 -11.29
CA THR A 11 -6.46 -13.65 -10.85
C THR A 11 -7.58 -13.55 -9.82
N PRO A 12 -8.76 -14.14 -10.06
CA PRO A 12 -9.83 -14.13 -9.08
C PRO A 12 -9.34 -14.69 -7.74
N GLY A 13 -9.57 -13.96 -6.65
CA GLY A 13 -9.14 -14.35 -5.31
C GLY A 13 -7.77 -13.83 -4.86
N VAL A 14 -7.10 -13.00 -5.66
CA VAL A 14 -5.90 -12.26 -5.24
C VAL A 14 -6.25 -10.79 -5.05
N ASN A 15 -5.96 -10.22 -3.88
CA ASN A 15 -6.15 -8.79 -3.67
C ASN A 15 -5.10 -8.00 -4.43
N VAL A 16 -5.55 -6.96 -5.11
CA VAL A 16 -4.76 -6.11 -6.00
C VAL A 16 -4.31 -4.84 -5.27
N ASP A 17 -4.88 -4.56 -4.09
CA ASP A 17 -4.53 -3.39 -3.30
C ASP A 17 -3.06 -3.41 -2.90
N ARG A 18 -2.32 -2.41 -3.41
CA ARG A 18 -0.97 -2.12 -2.96
C ARG A 18 -1.05 -1.42 -1.62
N ILE A 19 -0.21 -1.85 -0.68
CA ILE A 19 -0.22 -1.34 0.70
C ILE A 19 1.19 -0.87 1.06
N ASP A 20 1.31 0.40 1.44
CA ASP A 20 2.50 0.93 2.11
C ASP A 20 2.26 0.87 3.63
N VAL A 21 2.91 -0.09 4.27
CA VAL A 21 2.80 -0.30 5.70
C VAL A 21 3.37 0.89 6.48
N ALA A 22 4.50 1.45 6.06
CA ALA A 22 5.13 2.55 6.77
C ALA A 22 4.26 3.81 6.78
N ALA A 23 3.59 4.11 5.66
CA ALA A 23 2.61 5.19 5.59
C ALA A 23 1.42 4.97 6.53
N GLY A 24 0.90 3.74 6.59
CA GLY A 24 -0.16 3.37 7.52
C GLY A 24 0.26 3.52 8.99
N MET A 25 1.47 3.07 9.34
CA MET A 25 1.98 3.22 10.71
C MET A 25 2.18 4.68 11.11
N ARG A 26 2.55 5.58 10.17
CA ARG A 26 2.57 7.03 10.46
C ARG A 26 1.17 7.56 10.74
N ALA A 27 0.18 7.19 9.92
CA ALA A 27 -1.21 7.58 10.14
C ALA A 27 -1.76 7.05 11.47
N LEU A 28 -1.33 5.86 11.91
CA LEU A 28 -1.69 5.30 13.21
C LEU A 28 -1.25 6.24 14.36
N VAL A 29 -0.01 6.73 14.29
CA VAL A 29 0.52 7.70 15.26
C VAL A 29 -0.26 9.01 15.23
N GLU A 30 -0.60 9.51 14.04
CA GLU A 30 -1.43 10.72 13.88
C GLU A 30 -2.85 10.55 14.42
N CYS A 31 -3.39 9.33 14.43
CA CYS A 31 -4.67 9.00 15.07
C CYS A 31 -4.61 8.98 16.60
N GLY A 32 -3.43 9.25 17.21
CA GLY A 32 -3.25 9.31 18.65
C GLY A 32 -2.83 7.98 19.29
N TYR A 33 -2.37 7.02 18.49
CA TYR A 33 -1.84 5.75 18.96
C TYR A 33 -0.30 5.81 18.94
N PRO A 34 0.37 6.12 20.06
CA PRO A 34 1.80 6.40 20.08
C PRO A 34 2.64 5.14 19.86
N THR A 35 3.84 5.31 19.31
CA THR A 35 4.80 4.21 19.04
C THR A 35 5.25 3.46 20.29
N THR A 36 4.96 3.98 21.49
CA THR A 36 5.21 3.31 22.77
C THR A 36 4.28 2.13 23.02
N GLU A 37 3.13 2.07 22.35
CA GLU A 37 2.18 0.95 22.41
C GLU A 37 2.55 -0.11 21.37
N VAL A 38 3.59 -0.87 21.71
CA VAL A 38 4.26 -1.79 20.79
C VAL A 38 3.32 -2.90 20.30
N GLU A 39 2.50 -3.47 21.18
CA GLU A 39 1.56 -4.54 20.86
C GLU A 39 0.49 -4.09 19.86
N ARG A 40 -0.05 -2.88 20.05
CA ARG A 40 -1.00 -2.26 19.11
C ARG A 40 -0.35 -2.03 17.75
N HIS A 41 0.88 -1.54 17.72
CA HIS A 41 1.61 -1.32 16.47
C HIS A 41 1.84 -2.62 15.71
N TYR A 42 2.20 -3.70 16.41
CA TYR A 42 2.34 -5.03 15.80
C TYR A 42 1.01 -5.57 15.27
N ALA A 43 -0.09 -5.41 16.03
CA ALA A 43 -1.41 -5.86 15.60
C ALA A 43 -1.84 -5.17 14.30
N ILE A 44 -1.69 -3.84 14.23
CA ILE A 44 -2.06 -3.06 13.04
C ILE A 44 -1.13 -3.33 11.86
N GLN A 45 0.19 -3.44 12.10
CA GLN A 45 1.13 -3.82 11.05
C GLN A 45 0.76 -5.18 10.46
N HIS A 46 0.45 -6.16 11.29
CA HIS A 46 0.06 -7.49 10.85
C HIS A 46 -1.29 -7.48 10.12
N ALA A 47 -2.26 -6.67 10.55
CA ALA A 47 -3.52 -6.47 9.85
C ALA A 47 -3.32 -5.88 8.44
N LEU A 48 -2.46 -4.86 8.28
CA LEU A 48 -2.10 -4.30 6.96
C LEU A 48 -1.45 -5.34 6.06
N MET A 49 -0.56 -6.17 6.60
CA MET A 49 0.08 -7.26 5.85
C MET A 49 -0.91 -8.34 5.43
N ARG A 50 -1.95 -8.61 6.22
CA ARG A 50 -3.06 -9.50 5.84
C ARG A 50 -3.94 -8.89 4.76
N TRP A 51 -4.25 -7.60 4.87
CA TRP A 51 -4.99 -6.88 3.82
C TRP A 51 -4.28 -7.00 2.47
N ALA A 52 -2.96 -6.76 2.44
CA ALA A 52 -2.15 -6.86 1.23
C ALA A 52 -2.16 -8.27 0.58
N ARG A 53 -2.51 -9.31 1.34
CA ARG A 53 -2.68 -10.69 0.83
C ARG A 53 -4.11 -11.03 0.41
N GLY A 54 -5.05 -10.12 0.63
CA GLY A 54 -6.48 -10.32 0.36
C GLY A 54 -7.28 -10.96 1.47
N GLU A 55 -6.72 -11.00 2.68
CA GLU A 55 -7.43 -11.47 3.87
C GLU A 55 -8.20 -10.30 4.54
N GLU A 56 -9.02 -9.57 3.76
CA GLU A 56 -9.65 -8.30 4.19
C GLU A 56 -10.50 -8.45 5.46
N GLU A 57 -11.39 -9.44 5.51
CA GLU A 57 -12.26 -9.66 6.67
C GLU A 57 -11.44 -9.91 7.95
N GLN A 58 -10.38 -10.72 7.85
CA GLN A 58 -9.50 -11.03 8.96
C GLN A 58 -8.62 -9.84 9.35
N ALA A 59 -8.21 -9.02 8.37
CA ALA A 59 -7.48 -7.79 8.62
C ALA A 59 -8.35 -6.78 9.38
N VAL A 60 -9.59 -6.52 8.93
CA VAL A 60 -10.52 -5.63 9.62
C VAL A 60 -10.76 -6.13 11.04
N ARG A 61 -11.13 -7.42 11.17
CA ARG A 61 -11.42 -8.00 12.48
C ARG A 61 -10.24 -7.89 13.42
N GLY A 62 -9.03 -8.24 12.97
CA GLY A 62 -7.82 -8.14 13.77
C GLY A 62 -7.43 -6.71 14.13
N ALA A 63 -7.69 -5.75 13.25
CA ALA A 63 -7.38 -4.34 13.49
C ALA A 63 -8.31 -3.68 14.51
N ILE A 64 -9.59 -4.05 14.55
CA ILE A 64 -10.58 -3.41 15.41
C ILE A 64 -10.90 -4.18 16.69
N ASP A 65 -10.35 -5.38 16.85
CA ASP A 65 -10.60 -6.21 18.03
C ASP A 65 -9.94 -5.61 19.28
N ARG A 66 -10.76 -4.98 20.12
CA ARG A 66 -10.31 -4.35 21.36
C ARG A 66 -9.76 -5.34 22.39
N SER A 67 -10.12 -6.63 22.30
CA SER A 67 -9.55 -7.66 23.18
C SER A 67 -8.08 -7.98 22.84
N PHE A 68 -7.61 -7.52 21.68
CA PHE A 68 -6.27 -7.78 21.16
C PHE A 68 -5.57 -6.48 20.71
N TYR A 69 -5.71 -5.42 21.51
CA TYR A 69 -5.07 -4.11 21.30
C TYR A 69 -5.53 -3.33 20.05
N GLY A 70 -6.66 -3.71 19.44
CA GLY A 70 -7.21 -3.05 18.26
C GLY A 70 -7.56 -1.57 18.46
N ILE A 71 -7.74 -0.89 17.33
CA ILE A 71 -8.11 0.53 17.22
C ILE A 71 -9.59 0.69 16.85
N ASP A 72 -10.11 1.90 16.90
CA ASP A 72 -11.47 2.13 16.40
C ASP A 72 -11.55 1.99 14.87
N LEU A 73 -12.74 1.70 14.37
CA LEU A 73 -12.98 1.48 12.95
C LEU A 73 -12.60 2.69 12.09
N THR A 74 -12.84 3.92 12.57
CA THR A 74 -12.53 5.14 11.82
C THR A 74 -11.02 5.33 11.68
N SER A 75 -10.28 5.11 12.76
CA SER A 75 -8.81 5.12 12.74
C SER A 75 -8.25 4.03 11.82
N TRP A 76 -8.81 2.82 11.84
CA TRP A 76 -8.43 1.75 10.93
C TRP A 76 -8.64 2.14 9.45
N LEU A 77 -9.81 2.70 9.11
CA LEU A 77 -10.09 3.14 7.74
C LEU A 77 -9.13 4.25 7.28
N ARG A 78 -8.76 5.18 8.18
CA ARG A 78 -7.77 6.22 7.88
C ARG A 78 -6.39 5.61 7.63
N VAL A 79 -5.92 4.71 8.49
CA VAL A 79 -4.65 4.00 8.33
C VAL A 79 -4.60 3.28 6.97
N LEU A 80 -5.66 2.55 6.63
CA LEU A 80 -5.76 1.83 5.38
C LEU A 80 -5.75 2.76 4.15
N ALA A 81 -6.52 3.86 4.20
CA ALA A 81 -6.55 4.84 3.13
C ALA A 81 -5.17 5.48 2.89
N CYS A 82 -4.47 5.88 3.96
CA CYS A 82 -3.11 6.42 3.87
C CYS A 82 -2.13 5.39 3.29
N SER A 83 -2.22 4.12 3.72
CA SER A 83 -1.41 3.03 3.18
C SER A 83 -1.60 2.82 1.68
N ARG A 84 -2.85 2.81 1.20
CA ARG A 84 -3.17 2.62 -0.22
C ARG A 84 -2.70 3.81 -1.06
N ALA A 85 -3.06 5.03 -0.64
CA ALA A 85 -2.70 6.25 -1.36
C ALA A 85 -1.17 6.41 -1.51
N ALA A 86 -0.41 6.08 -0.47
CA ALA A 86 1.05 6.15 -0.53
C ALA A 86 1.64 5.09 -1.49
N ALA A 87 1.11 3.87 -1.48
CA ALA A 87 1.56 2.82 -2.38
C ALA A 87 1.23 3.12 -3.86
N GLU A 88 0.04 3.68 -4.12
CA GLU A 88 -0.36 4.14 -5.44
C GLU A 88 0.56 5.28 -5.93
N ALA A 89 0.84 6.27 -5.09
CA ALA A 89 1.74 7.37 -5.43
C ALA A 89 3.17 6.88 -5.77
N GLN A 90 3.70 5.92 -5.02
CA GLN A 90 5.00 5.31 -5.30
C GLN A 90 5.03 4.59 -6.63
N ALA A 91 3.96 3.88 -6.98
CA ALA A 91 3.87 3.21 -8.26
C ALA A 91 3.85 4.19 -9.44
N THR A 92 3.07 5.26 -9.35
CA THR A 92 3.05 6.32 -10.39
C THR A 92 4.41 7.00 -10.53
N ALA A 93 5.11 7.25 -9.42
CA ALA A 93 6.44 7.82 -9.43
C ALA A 93 7.46 6.89 -10.11
N ALA A 94 7.40 5.57 -9.83
CA ALA A 94 8.27 4.58 -10.44
C ALA A 94 8.08 4.48 -11.96
N GLU A 95 6.83 4.52 -12.43
CA GLU A 95 6.50 4.50 -13.86
C GLU A 95 7.01 5.75 -14.60
N THR A 96 6.92 6.91 -13.95
CA THR A 96 7.44 8.18 -14.49
C THR A 96 8.96 8.13 -14.65
N GLN A 97 9.68 7.59 -13.65
CA GLN A 97 11.14 7.45 -13.71
C GLN A 97 11.59 6.43 -14.76
N ALA A 98 10.89 5.29 -14.90
CA ALA A 98 11.19 4.30 -15.93
C ALA A 98 11.05 4.87 -17.35
N THR A 99 10.03 5.71 -17.57
CA THR A 99 9.84 6.41 -18.85
C THR A 99 10.95 7.43 -19.13
N ALA A 100 11.38 8.18 -18.11
CA ALA A 100 12.45 9.16 -18.25
C ALA A 100 13.82 8.53 -18.63
N ILE A 101 14.12 7.34 -18.08
CA ILE A 101 15.37 6.62 -18.36
C ILE A 101 15.36 6.00 -19.77
N SER A 102 14.21 5.49 -20.23
CA SER A 102 14.07 4.90 -21.57
C SER A 102 14.14 5.95 -22.71
N GLY A 103 13.78 7.20 -22.43
CA GLY A 103 13.87 8.31 -23.39
C GLY A 103 15.29 8.81 -23.69
N GLN A 104 16.30 8.35 -22.94
CA GLN A 104 17.69 8.78 -23.09
C GLN A 104 18.42 7.91 -24.13
N LYS A 105 18.02 8.05 -25.41
CA LYS A 105 18.79 7.51 -26.54
C LYS A 105 20.18 8.17 -26.53
N PRO A 106 21.31 7.42 -26.51
CA PRO A 106 22.62 8.04 -26.70
C PRO A 106 22.64 8.69 -28.08
N ALA A 107 23.01 9.97 -28.12
CA ALA A 107 23.27 10.69 -29.35
C ALA A 107 24.42 9.98 -30.07
N GLU A 108 24.08 9.14 -31.05
CA GLU A 108 25.02 8.64 -32.03
C GLU A 108 25.52 9.83 -32.87
N GLY A 109 26.82 10.08 -32.76
CA GLY A 109 27.63 10.63 -33.84
C GLY A 109 27.91 12.13 -33.75
N GLU A 110 29.15 12.45 -33.38
CA GLU A 110 29.88 13.49 -34.11
C GLU A 110 31.22 12.94 -34.56
N LYS A 111 31.39 12.95 -35.87
CA LYS A 111 32.51 12.39 -36.64
C LYS A 111 33.74 13.26 -36.43
N GLY A 112 34.91 12.62 -36.37
CA GLY A 112 36.23 13.21 -36.59
C GLY A 112 37.14 12.18 -37.20
#